data_AF-A0A2N9Y4X0-F1
#
_entry.id   AF-A0A2N9Y4X0-F1
#
_cell.length_a   1.000
_cell.length_b   1.000
_cell.length_c   1.000
_cell.angle_alpha   90.00
_cell.angle_beta   90.00
_cell.angle_gamma   90.00
#
_symmetry.space_group_name_H-M   'P 1'
#
loop_
_entity.id
_entity.type
_entity.pdbx_description
1 polymer ?
#
loop_
_entity_poly.entity_id
_entity_poly.type
_entity_poly.pdbx_seq_one_letter_code
_entity_poly.pdbx_strand_id
1 'polypeptide(L)' 'MSRLNQQKVKLWQGLAFGIGVTILFHGIILPVLNLSPAPWNLPFDELFSELVGTLLWMWTIEIFRRDLRNRLTEKPDPEF' A
#
# COMPACT_ATOMS: atom_id res chain seq x y z
N MET A 1 22.41 -23.81 -5.94
CA MET A 1 21.50 -23.02 -6.81
C MET A 1 20.09 -23.18 -6.26
N SER A 2 19.68 -22.37 -5.28
CA SER A 2 18.36 -22.51 -4.61
C SER A 2 17.80 -21.20 -4.02
N ARG A 3 18.16 -20.02 -4.58
CA ARG A 3 17.67 -18.71 -4.11
C ARG A 3 16.38 -18.24 -4.80
N LEU A 4 15.49 -19.14 -5.23
CA LEU A 4 14.28 -18.76 -5.99
C LEU A 4 12.96 -18.89 -5.24
N ASN A 5 12.98 -19.25 -3.96
CA ASN A 5 11.73 -19.49 -3.23
C ASN A 5 11.79 -18.79 -1.88
N GLN A 6 11.09 -17.65 -1.73
CA GLN A 6 10.48 -17.17 -0.47
C GLN A 6 9.77 -15.80 -0.58
N GLN A 7 9.75 -15.11 -1.73
CA GLN A 7 8.97 -13.86 -1.87
C GLN A 7 7.47 -14.14 -2.05
N LYS A 8 6.83 -14.81 -1.08
CA LYS A 8 5.37 -14.97 -1.06
C LYS A 8 4.77 -13.76 -0.37
N VAL A 9 4.58 -12.67 -1.11
CA VAL A 9 3.71 -11.58 -0.68
C VAL A 9 2.28 -12.09 -0.79
N LYS A 10 1.60 -12.31 0.33
CA LYS A 10 0.15 -12.56 0.29
C LYS A 10 -0.49 -11.26 -0.19
N LEU A 11 -1.40 -11.31 -1.16
CA LEU A 11 -2.12 -10.12 -1.67
C LEU A 11 -2.67 -9.24 -0.54
N TRP A 12 -3.15 -9.85 0.55
CA TRP A 12 -3.67 -9.12 1.70
C TRP A 12 -2.60 -8.37 2.53
N GLN A 13 -1.33 -8.82 2.51
CA GLN A 13 -0.20 -8.13 3.13
C GLN A 13 0.16 -6.90 2.28
N GLY A 14 -0.09 -5.71 2.82
CA GLY A 14 0.05 -4.43 2.12
C GLY A 14 -1.28 -3.79 1.75
N LEU A 15 -2.27 -4.57 1.30
CA LEU A 15 -3.61 -4.03 1.01
C LEU A 15 -4.34 -3.53 2.25
N ALA A 16 -4.32 -4.27 3.37
CA ALA A 16 -4.98 -3.82 4.61
C ALA A 16 -4.35 -2.51 5.15
N PHE A 17 -3.03 -2.41 5.09
CA PHE A 17 -2.32 -1.16 5.40
C PHE A 17 -2.71 -0.05 4.41
N GLY A 18 -2.81 -0.37 3.12
CA GLY A 18 -3.25 0.57 2.10
C GLY A 18 -4.65 1.13 2.32
N ILE A 19 -5.61 0.32 2.77
CA ILE A 19 -6.95 0.82 3.16
C ILE A 19 -6.82 1.86 4.28
N GLY A 20 -6.02 1.57 5.30
CA GLY A 20 -5.74 2.50 6.39
C GLY A 20 -5.12 3.81 5.90
N VAL A 21 -4.16 3.73 4.97
CA VAL A 21 -3.52 4.91 4.36
C VAL A 21 -4.52 5.71 3.52
N THR A 22 -5.38 5.06 2.72
CA THR A 22 -6.42 5.74 1.95
C THR A 22 -7.36 6.53 2.86
N ILE A 23 -7.87 5.90 3.93
CA ILE A 23 -8.78 6.57 4.87
C ILE A 23 -8.07 7.74 5.57
N LEU A 24 -6.84 7.52 6.05
CA LEU A 24 -6.10 8.56 6.77
C LEU A 24 -5.77 9.76 5.87
N PHE A 25 -5.22 9.53 4.68
CA PHE A 25 -4.77 10.62 3.82
C PHE A 25 -5.90 11.20 2.99
N HIS A 26 -6.57 10.39 2.18
CA HIS A 26 -7.59 10.86 1.25
C HIS A 26 -8.94 11.09 1.95
N GLY A 27 -9.21 10.37 3.04
CA GLY A 27 -10.43 10.56 3.83
C GLY A 27 -10.36 11.70 4.85
N ILE A 28 -9.17 11.98 5.42
CA ILE A 28 -9.03 12.90 6.56
C ILE A 28 -8.00 14.01 6.30
N ILE A 29 -6.72 13.68 6.10
CA ILE A 29 -5.65 14.69 6.06
C ILE A 29 -5.82 15.65 4.88
N LEU A 30 -6.03 15.16 3.66
CA LEU A 30 -6.16 16.02 2.48
C LEU A 30 -7.40 16.93 2.57
N PRO A 31 -8.59 16.44 2.98
CA PRO A 31 -9.73 17.32 3.26
C PRO A 31 -9.48 18.36 4.35
N VAL A 32 -8.86 17.97 5.47
CA VAL A 32 -8.56 18.89 6.58
C VAL A 32 -7.59 19.99 6.16
N LEU A 33 -6.63 19.67 5.29
CA LEU A 33 -5.67 20.63 4.75
C LEU A 33 -6.20 21.42 3.55
N ASN A 34 -7.46 21.22 3.13
CA ASN A 34 -8.05 21.78 1.91
C ASN A 34 -7.25 21.47 0.64
N LEU A 35 -6.56 20.32 0.60
CA LEU A 35 -5.80 19.85 -0.56
C LEU A 35 -6.64 18.98 -1.51
N SER A 36 -7.75 18.44 -1.01
CA SER A 36 -8.73 17.68 -1.79
C SER A 36 -10.12 17.88 -1.18
N PRO A 37 -11.21 17.86 -1.97
CA PRO A 37 -12.57 17.78 -1.45
C PRO A 37 -12.77 16.56 -0.54
N ALA A 38 -13.75 16.63 0.36
CA ALA A 38 -14.14 15.48 1.15
C ALA A 38 -14.64 14.32 0.25
N PRO A 39 -14.46 13.04 0.64
CA PRO A 39 -14.77 11.89 -0.22
C PRO A 39 -16.20 11.83 -0.76
N TRP A 40 -17.17 12.34 -0.01
CA TRP A 40 -18.59 12.40 -0.42
C TRP A 40 -18.91 13.52 -1.41
N ASN A 41 -17.94 14.39 -1.71
CA ASN A 41 -18.05 15.45 -2.71
C ASN A 41 -17.24 15.12 -3.98
N LEU A 42 -16.52 14.00 -4.03
CA LEU A 42 -15.73 13.57 -5.18
C LEU A 42 -16.59 12.78 -6.18
N PRO A 43 -16.35 12.93 -7.49
CA PRO A 43 -16.81 11.99 -8.50
C PRO A 43 -16.37 10.55 -8.19
N PHE A 44 -17.15 9.57 -8.66
CA PHE A 44 -16.88 8.15 -8.38
C PHE A 44 -15.53 7.68 -8.94
N ASP A 45 -15.17 8.13 -10.13
CA ASP A 45 -13.90 7.83 -10.79
C ASP A 45 -12.70 8.34 -9.99
N GLU A 46 -12.81 9.54 -9.40
CA GLU A 46 -11.78 10.07 -8.51
C GLU A 46 -11.69 9.22 -7.23
N LEU A 47 -12.81 8.94 -6.57
CA LEU A 47 -12.85 8.10 -5.37
C LEU A 47 -12.26 6.70 -5.63
N PHE A 48 -12.59 6.11 -6.78
CA PHE A 48 -12.06 4.83 -7.22
C PHE A 48 -10.56 4.88 -7.47
N SER A 49 -10.09 5.93 -8.15
CA SER A 49 -8.66 6.10 -8.42
C SER A 49 -7.84 6.30 -7.15
N GLU A 50 -8.37 7.00 -6.15
CA GLU A 50 -7.69 7.24 -4.88
C GLU A 50 -7.59 5.95 -4.05
N LEU A 51 -8.66 5.16 -4.02
CA LEU A 51 -8.64 3.86 -3.35
C LEU A 51 -7.70 2.88 -4.07
N VAL A 52 -7.94 2.61 -5.34
CA VAL A 52 -7.18 1.60 -6.09
C VAL A 52 -5.73 2.03 -6.27
N GLY A 53 -5.48 3.30 -6.57
CA GLY A 53 -4.14 3.86 -6.69
C GLY A 53 -3.36 3.71 -5.40
N THR A 54 -3.92 4.11 -4.26
CA THR A 54 -3.25 3.98 -2.96
C THR A 54 -2.98 2.51 -2.60
N LEU A 55 -3.93 1.60 -2.84
CA LEU A 55 -3.75 0.17 -2.57
C LEU A 55 -2.61 -0.42 -3.41
N LEU A 56 -2.58 -0.12 -4.72
CA LEU A 56 -1.53 -0.55 -5.62
C LEU A 56 -0.17 0.04 -5.22
N TRP A 57 -0.14 1.31 -4.81
CA TRP A 57 1.08 1.98 -4.38
C TRP A 57 1.65 1.37 -3.10
N MET A 58 0.79 1.13 -2.09
CA MET A 58 1.21 0.51 -0.83
C MET A 58 1.65 -0.94 -1.01
N TRP A 59 0.96 -1.70 -1.87
CA TRP A 59 1.38 -3.06 -2.22
C TRP A 59 2.74 -3.07 -2.93
N THR A 60 2.95 -2.14 -3.86
CA THR A 60 4.23 -1.99 -4.58
C THR A 60 5.38 -1.66 -3.62
N ILE A 61 5.18 -0.70 -2.71
CA ILE A 61 6.16 -0.37 -1.66
C ILE A 61 6.48 -1.59 -0.80
N GLU A 62 5.48 -2.39 -0.44
CA GLU A 62 5.68 -3.60 0.37
C GLU A 62 6.56 -4.64 -0.36
N ILE A 63 6.35 -4.82 -1.67
CA ILE A 63 7.21 -5.68 -2.49
C ILE A 63 8.67 -5.18 -2.44
N PHE A 64 8.90 -3.90 -2.73
CA PHE A 64 10.25 -3.33 -2.73
C PHE A 64 10.91 -3.34 -1.35
N ARG A 65 10.15 -3.03 -0.29
CA ARG A 65 10.63 -3.06 1.09
C ARG A 65 11.14 -4.46 1.46
N ARG A 66 10.42 -5.51 1.06
CA ARG A 66 10.84 -6.90 1.31
C ARG A 66 12.04 -7.32 0.47
N ASP A 67 12.06 -7.02 -0.83
CA ASP A 67 13.20 -7.32 -1.69
C ASP A 67 14.47 -6.65 -1.15
N LEU A 68 14.39 -5.36 -0.83
CA LEU A 68 15.51 -4.62 -0.24
C LEU A 68 15.93 -5.19 1.10
N ARG A 69 14.98 -5.48 2.01
CA ARG A 69 15.29 -6.09 3.32
C ARG A 69 16.01 -7.42 3.14
N ASN A 70 15.53 -8.29 2.26
CA ASN A 70 16.11 -9.62 2.04
C ASN A 70 17.52 -9.54 1.47
N ARG A 71 17.77 -8.60 0.57
CA ARG A 71 19.10 -8.33 0.03
C ARG A 71 20.04 -7.78 1.09
N LEU A 72 19.56 -6.88 1.94
CA LEU A 72 20.38 -6.22 2.96
C LEU A 72 20.67 -7.11 4.17
N THR A 73 19.71 -7.93 4.60
CA THR A 73 19.85 -8.71 5.84
C THR A 73 20.15 -10.18 5.60
N GLU A 74 20.01 -10.69 4.38
CA GLU A 74 20.12 -12.12 4.02
C GLU A 74 19.20 -13.04 4.86
N LYS A 75 18.14 -12.47 5.45
CA LYS A 75 17.18 -13.19 6.30
C LYS A 75 15.96 -13.59 5.47
N PRO A 76 15.33 -14.73 5.77
CA PRO A 76 14.07 -15.12 5.13
C PRO A 76 12.93 -14.14 5.44
N ASP A 77 11.87 -14.19 4.63
CA ASP A 77 10.66 -13.42 4.90
C ASP A 77 9.99 -13.83 6.23
N PRO A 78 9.66 -12.87 7.12
CA PRO A 78 8.87 -13.17 8.29
C PRO A 78 7.51 -13.73 7.85
N GLU A 79 7.08 -14.82 8.49
CA GLU A 79 5.86 -15.54 8.13
C GLU A 79 4.57 -14.77 8.48
N PHE A 80 4.69 -13.67 9.22
CA PHE A 80 3.59 -12.87 9.77
C PHE A 80 3.80 -11.39 9.46
#